data_AF-A0A1E4ESI6-F1
#
_entry.id   AF-A0A1E4ESI6-F1
#
_cell.length_a   1.000
_cell.length_b   1.000
_cell.length_c   1.000
_cell.angle_alpha   90.00
_cell.angle_beta   90.00
_cell.angle_gamma   90.00
#
_symmetry.space_group_name_H-M   'P 1'
#
loop_
_entity.id
_entity.type
_entity.pdbx_description
1 polymer ?
#
loop_
_entity_poly.entity_id
_entity_poly.type
_entity_poly.pdbx_seq_one_letter_code
_entity_poly.pdbx_strand_id
1 'polypeptide(L)'
;MSRERLLERQYQLLNSLVAGGPDPEGMPARRLRIVSRGLACKRRREAISSWPGLAELKGQVEDWFDEYAAGHQRPAGGSPLLDGYQFSCWLAERGVPVALHIVTRCRPFGESIEPRPFWERGSLRLMYALKSWRQRQYPEYTLKKSLPALS
;
A
#
# COMPACT_ATOMS: atom_id res chain seq x y z
N MET A 1 -10.42 24.05 27.73
CA MET A 1 -9.64 23.24 26.76
C MET A 1 -8.88 24.20 25.86
N SER A 2 -7.54 24.14 25.80
CA SER A 2 -6.76 24.96 24.88
C SER A 2 -6.76 24.36 23.47
N ARG A 3 -6.49 25.19 22.45
CA ARG A 3 -6.38 24.73 21.05
C ARG A 3 -5.37 23.58 20.89
N GLU A 4 -4.24 23.67 21.60
CA GLU A 4 -3.18 22.65 21.61
C GLU A 4 -3.67 21.30 22.13
N ARG A 5 -4.44 21.29 23.24
CA ARG A 5 -5.01 20.04 23.79
C ARG A 5 -6.01 19.38 22.84
N LEU A 6 -6.71 20.16 22.01
CA LEU A 6 -7.60 19.61 20.99
C LEU A 6 -6.80 18.98 19.84
N LEU A 7 -5.77 19.66 19.35
CA LEU A 7 -4.90 19.15 18.28
C LEU A 7 -4.22 17.84 18.70
N GLU A 8 -3.74 17.77 19.93
CA GLU A 8 -3.14 16.54 20.48
C GLU A 8 -4.15 15.38 20.49
N ARG A 9 -5.38 15.61 20.95
CA ARG A 9 -6.42 14.58 20.93
C ARG A 9 -6.81 14.16 19.52
N GLN A 10 -6.84 15.08 18.57
CA GLN A 10 -7.10 14.76 17.16
C GLN A 10 -5.97 13.91 16.56
N TYR A 11 -4.73 14.23 16.90
CA TYR A 11 -3.56 13.44 16.48
C TYR A 11 -3.62 12.03 17.04
N GLN A 12 -3.89 11.86 18.34
CA GLN A 12 -4.04 10.55 18.99
C GLN A 12 -5.16 9.72 18.34
N LEU A 13 -6.31 10.35 18.05
CA LEU A 13 -7.41 9.70 17.36
C LEU A 13 -7.00 9.24 15.95
N LEU A 14 -6.36 10.10 15.15
CA LEU A 14 -5.91 9.75 13.81
C LEU A 14 -4.87 8.62 13.83
N ASN A 15 -3.95 8.67 14.79
CA ASN A 15 -2.92 7.65 14.97
C ASN A 15 -3.55 6.28 15.32
N SER A 16 -4.52 6.24 16.24
CA SER A 16 -5.29 5.02 16.56
C SER A 16 -6.03 4.48 15.33
N LEU A 17 -6.73 5.34 14.59
CA LEU A 17 -7.59 4.91 13.49
C LEU A 17 -6.82 4.45 12.24
N VAL A 18 -5.67 5.06 11.94
CA VAL A 18 -4.98 4.90 10.65
C VAL A 18 -3.64 4.17 10.79
N ALA A 19 -2.91 4.38 11.88
CA ALA A 19 -1.57 3.85 12.07
C ALA A 19 -1.49 2.72 13.12
N GLY A 20 -2.64 2.32 13.69
CA GLY A 20 -2.68 1.27 14.71
C GLY A 20 -2.10 1.70 16.06
N GLY A 21 -2.07 3.02 16.33
CA GLY A 21 -1.66 3.56 17.62
C GLY A 21 -2.61 3.21 18.77
N PRO A 22 -2.23 3.50 20.03
CA PRO A 22 -3.05 3.22 21.19
C PRO A 22 -4.39 3.97 21.14
N ASP A 23 -5.45 3.33 21.63
CA ASP A 23 -6.78 3.94 21.73
C ASP A 23 -6.76 5.18 22.65
N PRO A 24 -7.29 6.34 22.22
CA PRO A 24 -7.36 7.52 23.08
C PRO A 24 -8.21 7.29 24.33
N GLU A 25 -7.78 7.87 25.45
CA GLU A 25 -8.49 7.75 26.72
C GLU A 25 -9.94 8.25 26.62
N GLY A 26 -10.87 7.49 27.20
CA GLY A 26 -12.30 7.81 27.23
C GLY A 26 -13.06 7.57 25.91
N MET A 27 -12.40 7.05 24.87
CA MET A 27 -13.08 6.65 23.63
C MET A 27 -13.44 5.15 23.64
N PRO A 28 -14.67 4.79 23.25
CA PRO A 28 -15.06 3.38 23.19
C PRO A 28 -14.26 2.63 22.10
N ALA A 29 -13.41 1.69 22.51
CA ALA A 29 -12.59 0.85 21.62
C ALA A 29 -13.42 0.19 20.50
N ARG A 30 -14.65 -0.23 20.80
CA ARG A 30 -15.57 -0.81 19.79
C ARG A 30 -15.87 0.17 18.65
N ARG A 31 -16.07 1.46 18.95
CA ARG A 31 -16.32 2.47 17.91
C ARG A 31 -15.06 2.73 17.09
N LEU A 32 -13.90 2.81 17.73
CA LEU A 32 -12.62 3.01 17.05
C LEU A 32 -12.34 1.90 16.04
N ARG A 33 -12.55 0.63 16.43
CA ARG A 33 -12.41 -0.53 15.53
C ARG A 33 -13.35 -0.47 14.32
N ILE A 34 -14.61 -0.07 14.52
CA ILE A 34 -15.58 0.08 13.42
C ILE A 34 -15.10 1.15 12.43
N VAL A 35 -14.67 2.30 12.92
CA VAL A 35 -14.20 3.41 12.08
C VAL A 35 -12.91 3.02 11.36
N SER A 36 -11.94 2.43 12.05
CA SER A 36 -10.69 1.96 11.46
C SER A 36 -10.95 0.94 10.34
N ARG A 37 -11.85 -0.03 10.54
CA ARG A 37 -12.28 -0.96 9.50
C ARG A 37 -12.92 -0.25 8.31
N GLY A 38 -13.74 0.77 8.55
CA GLY A 38 -14.33 1.60 7.50
C GLY A 38 -13.27 2.33 6.67
N LEU A 39 -12.25 2.89 7.32
CA LEU A 39 -11.13 3.57 6.66
C LEU A 39 -10.27 2.60 5.84
N ALA A 40 -10.01 1.40 6.36
CA ALA A 40 -9.32 0.35 5.62
C ALA A 40 -10.10 -0.06 4.36
N CYS A 41 -11.42 -0.29 4.49
CA CYS A 41 -12.29 -0.59 3.35
C CYS A 41 -12.31 0.55 2.32
N LYS A 42 -12.33 1.81 2.77
CA LYS A 42 -12.26 2.98 1.89
C LYS A 42 -10.94 3.03 1.13
N ARG A 43 -9.81 2.90 1.83
CA ARG A 43 -8.47 2.86 1.23
C ARG A 43 -8.40 1.80 0.13
N ARG A 44 -8.81 0.57 0.44
CA ARG A 44 -8.84 -0.56 -0.51
C ARG A 44 -9.67 -0.23 -1.74
N ARG A 45 -10.91 0.25 -1.55
CA ARG A 45 -11.80 0.60 -2.66
C ARG A 45 -11.20 1.69 -3.54
N GLU A 46 -10.70 2.77 -2.95
CA GLU A 46 -10.10 3.90 -3.68
C GLU A 46 -8.89 3.43 -4.50
N ALA A 47 -7.98 2.68 -3.89
CA ALA A 47 -6.77 2.20 -4.56
C ALA A 47 -7.08 1.23 -5.71
N ILE A 48 -7.96 0.24 -5.51
CA ILE A 48 -8.33 -0.74 -6.55
C ILE A 48 -9.09 -0.07 -7.68
N SER A 49 -10.08 0.78 -7.37
CA SER A 49 -10.91 1.45 -8.39
C SER A 49 -10.14 2.44 -9.25
N SER A 50 -9.02 2.98 -8.74
CA SER A 50 -8.14 3.88 -9.50
C SER A 50 -7.37 3.16 -10.62
N TRP A 51 -7.36 1.82 -10.63
CA TRP A 51 -6.63 1.00 -11.57
C TRP A 51 -7.55 -0.09 -12.17
N PRO A 52 -8.16 0.14 -13.35
CA PRO A 52 -9.15 -0.78 -13.92
C PRO A 52 -8.69 -2.24 -14.01
N GLY A 53 -7.43 -2.49 -14.39
CA GLY A 53 -6.88 -3.85 -14.44
C GLY A 53 -6.82 -4.56 -13.08
N LEU A 54 -6.71 -3.82 -11.96
CA LEU A 54 -6.81 -4.41 -10.63
C LEU A 54 -8.27 -4.74 -10.28
N ALA A 55 -9.21 -3.88 -10.65
CA ALA A 55 -10.63 -4.10 -10.40
C ALA A 55 -11.18 -5.34 -11.13
N GLU A 56 -10.58 -5.71 -12.26
CA GLU A 56 -10.94 -6.92 -13.02
C GLU A 56 -10.62 -8.23 -12.28
N LEU A 57 -9.65 -8.23 -11.36
CA LEU A 57 -9.24 -9.42 -10.63
C LEU A 57 -10.35 -9.96 -9.71
N LYS A 58 -11.20 -9.07 -9.16
CA LYS A 58 -12.28 -9.37 -8.19
C LYS A 58 -11.77 -10.14 -6.96
N GLY A 59 -12.62 -10.32 -5.93
CA GLY A 59 -12.46 -11.17 -4.74
C GLY A 59 -11.06 -11.32 -4.11
N GLN A 60 -10.15 -11.97 -4.83
CA GLN A 60 -8.75 -12.17 -4.49
C GLN A 60 -7.94 -10.87 -4.36
N VAL A 61 -8.25 -9.84 -5.16
CA VAL A 61 -7.51 -8.56 -5.09
C VAL A 61 -7.76 -7.82 -3.80
N GLU A 62 -8.95 -7.98 -3.21
CA GLU A 62 -9.28 -7.42 -1.91
C GLU A 62 -8.47 -8.06 -0.78
N ASP A 63 -8.39 -9.39 -0.75
CA ASP A 63 -7.61 -10.12 0.26
C ASP A 63 -6.12 -9.77 0.17
N TRP A 64 -5.58 -9.70 -1.05
CA TRP A 64 -4.21 -9.25 -1.29
C TRP A 64 -3.96 -7.81 -0.87
N PHE A 65 -4.94 -6.92 -1.06
CA PHE A 65 -4.80 -5.54 -0.63
C PHE A 65 -4.76 -5.44 0.90
N ASP A 66 -5.57 -6.24 1.60
CA ASP A 66 -5.57 -6.27 3.06
C ASP A 66 -4.23 -6.82 3.60
N GLU A 67 -3.64 -7.83 2.96
CA GLU A 67 -2.27 -8.31 3.26
C GLU A 67 -1.21 -7.22 3.02
N TYR A 68 -1.28 -6.55 1.86
CA TYR A 68 -0.40 -5.43 1.53
C TYR A 68 -0.51 -4.30 2.57
N ALA A 69 -1.73 -3.89 2.90
CA ALA A 69 -1.99 -2.76 3.78
C ALA A 69 -1.55 -3.01 5.23
N ALA A 70 -1.47 -4.27 5.67
CA ALA A 70 -0.95 -4.62 7.00
C ALA A 70 0.55 -4.30 7.16
N GLY A 71 1.31 -4.31 6.07
CA GLY A 71 2.75 -4.01 6.07
C GLY A 71 3.13 -2.65 5.49
N HIS A 72 2.19 -1.89 4.90
CA HIS A 72 2.47 -0.68 4.14
C HIS A 72 1.59 0.49 4.56
N GLN A 73 2.23 1.57 5.02
CA GLN A 73 1.57 2.83 5.33
C GLN A 73 0.95 3.46 4.07
N ARG A 74 -0.07 4.30 4.22
CA ARG A 74 -0.60 5.08 3.09
C ARG A 74 0.49 6.01 2.54
N PRO A 75 0.54 6.23 1.22
CA PRO A 75 1.38 7.27 0.66
C PRO A 75 1.08 8.63 1.28
N ALA A 76 2.09 9.50 1.35
CA ALA A 76 1.92 10.89 1.74
C ALA A 76 0.83 11.56 0.87
N GLY A 77 0.01 12.41 1.49
CA GLY A 77 -1.16 13.02 0.82
C GLY A 77 -2.34 12.07 0.59
N GLY A 78 -2.21 10.78 0.86
CA GLY A 78 -3.31 9.81 0.79
C GLY A 78 -3.76 9.45 -0.64
N SER A 79 -2.93 9.73 -1.65
CA SER A 79 -3.22 9.54 -3.08
C SER A 79 -3.62 8.08 -3.41
N PRO A 80 -4.87 7.84 -3.83
CA PRO A 80 -5.33 6.51 -4.24
C PRO A 80 -4.57 5.93 -5.44
N LEU A 81 -4.21 6.80 -6.39
CA LEU A 81 -3.45 6.41 -7.58
C LEU A 81 -2.08 5.87 -7.21
N LEU A 82 -1.37 6.58 -6.32
CA LEU A 82 -0.04 6.17 -5.86
C LEU A 82 -0.11 4.90 -5.00
N ASP A 83 -1.11 4.78 -4.13
CA ASP A 83 -1.30 3.59 -3.28
C ASP A 83 -1.59 2.35 -4.14
N GLY A 84 -2.47 2.48 -5.14
CA GLY A 84 -2.76 1.41 -6.10
C GLY A 84 -1.55 1.05 -6.98
N TYR A 85 -0.69 2.02 -7.31
CA TYR A 85 0.56 1.75 -8.02
C TYR A 85 1.56 0.98 -7.14
N GLN A 86 1.74 1.39 -5.89
CA GLN A 86 2.61 0.69 -4.93
C GLN A 86 2.12 -0.73 -4.65
N PHE A 87 0.80 -0.91 -4.51
CA PHE A 87 0.18 -2.23 -4.45
C PHE A 87 0.43 -3.05 -5.74
N SER A 88 0.38 -2.43 -6.91
CA SER A 88 0.74 -3.09 -8.18
C SER A 88 2.20 -3.53 -8.21
N CYS A 89 3.13 -2.75 -7.67
CA CYS A 89 4.52 -3.18 -7.50
C CYS A 89 4.62 -4.41 -6.61
N TRP A 90 3.92 -4.41 -5.48
CA TRP A 90 3.89 -5.54 -4.54
C TRP A 90 3.31 -6.83 -5.17
N LEU A 91 2.28 -6.71 -6.01
CA LEU A 91 1.71 -7.83 -6.78
C LEU A 91 2.61 -8.28 -7.94
N ALA A 92 3.28 -7.35 -8.62
CA ALA A 92 4.18 -7.67 -9.72
C ALA A 92 5.40 -8.49 -9.24
N GLU A 93 5.90 -8.23 -8.03
CA GLU A 93 6.95 -9.06 -7.41
C GLU A 93 6.48 -10.50 -7.16
N ARG A 94 5.18 -10.71 -6.93
CA ARG A 94 4.53 -12.03 -6.79
C ARG A 94 4.14 -12.66 -8.13
N GLY A 95 4.45 -12.01 -9.25
CA GLY A 95 4.21 -12.54 -10.60
C GLY A 95 2.79 -12.36 -11.11
N VAL A 96 1.98 -11.47 -10.53
CA VAL A 96 0.62 -11.20 -11.02
C VAL A 96 0.68 -10.45 -12.37
N PRO A 97 0.15 -11.01 -13.47
CA PRO A 97 0.37 -10.45 -14.81
C PRO A 97 -0.20 -9.04 -15.02
N VAL A 98 -1.41 -8.76 -14.52
CA VAL A 98 -2.02 -7.44 -14.68
C VAL A 98 -1.26 -6.35 -13.91
N ALA A 99 -0.71 -6.70 -12.75
CA ALA A 99 0.13 -5.81 -11.97
C ALA A 99 1.47 -5.53 -12.69
N LEU A 100 2.07 -6.55 -13.30
CA LEU A 100 3.26 -6.39 -14.14
C LEU A 100 2.99 -5.43 -15.33
N HIS A 101 1.79 -5.51 -15.92
CA HIS A 101 1.38 -4.59 -16.98
C HIS A 101 1.35 -3.13 -16.50
N ILE A 102 0.77 -2.88 -15.32
CA ILE A 102 0.70 -1.54 -14.71
C ILE A 102 2.11 -0.99 -14.46
N VAL A 103 2.97 -1.73 -13.76
CA VAL A 103 4.29 -1.21 -13.32
C VAL A 103 5.29 -1.02 -14.47
N THR A 104 5.11 -1.75 -15.57
CA THR A 104 5.92 -1.59 -16.78
C THR A 104 5.46 -0.42 -17.65
N ARG A 105 4.21 0.03 -17.49
CA ARG A 105 3.63 1.14 -18.25
C ARG A 105 3.53 2.45 -17.48
N CYS A 106 3.57 2.42 -16.16
CA CYS A 106 3.40 3.59 -15.32
C CYS A 106 4.60 3.78 -14.38
N ARG A 107 4.88 5.04 -14.02
CA ARG A 107 5.86 5.41 -13.00
C ARG A 107 5.33 6.56 -12.14
N PRO A 108 5.74 6.64 -10.87
CA PRO A 108 5.51 7.83 -10.08
C PRO A 108 6.39 8.98 -10.60
N PHE A 109 5.82 10.19 -10.62
CA PHE A 109 6.52 11.44 -10.88
C PHE A 109 5.98 12.50 -9.91
N GLY A 110 6.72 12.74 -8.83
CA GLY A 110 6.20 13.49 -7.68
C GLY A 110 4.99 12.79 -7.07
N GLU A 111 3.87 13.52 -6.94
CA GLU A 111 2.59 13.01 -6.45
C GLU A 111 1.70 12.40 -7.56
N SER A 112 2.15 12.49 -8.81
CA SER A 112 1.43 12.04 -10.00
C SER A 112 1.91 10.68 -10.50
N ILE A 113 1.12 10.06 -11.38
CA ILE A 113 1.49 8.86 -12.12
C ILE A 113 1.58 9.19 -13.61
N GLU A 114 2.71 8.88 -14.22
CA GLU A 114 2.98 9.14 -15.63
C GLU A 114 3.18 7.84 -16.41
N PRO A 115 2.87 7.85 -17.72
CA PRO A 115 3.24 6.74 -18.59
C PRO A 115 4.76 6.65 -18.71
N ARG A 116 5.29 5.43 -18.61
CA ARG A 116 6.69 5.13 -18.89
C ARG A 116 6.97 5.26 -20.39
N PRO A 117 8.10 5.88 -20.75
CA PRO A 117 8.60 5.83 -22.12
C PRO A 117 8.80 4.39 -22.59
N PHE A 118 8.65 4.14 -23.89
CA PHE A 118 8.71 2.79 -24.42
C PHE A 118 10.09 2.12 -24.20
N TRP A 119 11.18 2.90 -24.20
CA TRP A 119 12.55 2.42 -23.99
C TRP A 119 12.84 1.95 -22.56
N GLU A 120 12.02 2.32 -21.57
CA GLU A 120 12.16 1.84 -20.19
C GLU A 120 11.44 0.51 -19.93
N ARG A 121 10.57 0.05 -20.85
CA ARG A 121 9.62 -1.04 -20.57
C ARG A 121 10.26 -2.44 -20.61
N GLY A 122 11.27 -2.64 -21.45
CA GLY A 122 11.89 -3.95 -21.68
C GLY A 122 12.63 -4.50 -20.45
N SER A 123 13.48 -3.69 -19.85
CA SER A 123 14.31 -4.06 -18.69
C SER A 123 13.49 -4.40 -17.45
N LEU A 124 12.33 -3.75 -17.28
CA LEU A 124 11.45 -3.95 -16.12
C LEU A 124 10.78 -5.32 -16.12
N ARG A 125 10.38 -5.84 -17.30
CA ARG A 125 9.80 -7.20 -17.38
C ARG A 125 10.78 -8.26 -16.91
N LEU A 126 12.04 -8.16 -17.33
CA LEU A 126 13.10 -9.07 -16.89
C LEU A 126 13.37 -8.93 -15.39
N MET A 127 13.44 -7.70 -14.88
CA MET A 127 13.66 -7.45 -13.45
C MET A 127 12.56 -8.08 -12.57
N TYR A 128 11.28 -7.87 -12.90
CA TYR A 128 10.18 -8.45 -12.11
C TYR A 128 10.07 -9.98 -12.27
N ALA A 129 10.35 -10.51 -13.46
CA ALA A 129 10.44 -11.95 -13.66
C ALA A 129 11.51 -12.58 -12.75
N LEU A 130 12.71 -11.98 -12.69
CA LEU A 130 13.81 -12.42 -11.81
C LEU A 130 13.45 -12.31 -10.32
N LYS A 131 12.80 -11.22 -9.90
CA LYS A 131 12.31 -11.08 -8.50
C LYS A 131 11.30 -12.17 -8.13
N SER A 132 10.32 -12.42 -9.00
CA SER A 132 9.30 -13.45 -8.78
C SER A 132 9.89 -14.88 -8.78
N TRP A 133 10.91 -15.12 -9.60
CA TRP A 133 11.65 -16.38 -9.63
C TRP A 133 12.44 -16.57 -8.33
N ARG A 134 13.14 -15.52 -7.87
CA ARG A 134 13.90 -15.56 -6.61
C ARG A 134 13.01 -15.82 -5.39
N GLN A 135 11.82 -15.20 -5.31
CA GLN A 135 10.87 -15.45 -4.22
C GLN A 135 10.38 -16.91 -4.20
N ARG A 136 10.16 -17.51 -5.37
CA ARG A 136 9.75 -18.92 -5.47
C ARG A 136 10.86 -19.90 -5.08
N GLN A 137 12.11 -19.55 -5.37
CA GLN A 137 13.26 -20.43 -5.12
C GLN A 137 13.80 -20.32 -3.67
N TYR A 138 13.60 -19.19 -2.98
CA TYR A 138 14.15 -18.91 -1.65
C TYR A 138 13.18 -18.11 -0.76
N PRO A 139 12.09 -18.72 -0.27
CA PRO A 139 11.10 -18.03 0.55
C PRO A 139 11.69 -17.44 1.85
N GLU A 140 12.69 -18.10 2.43
CA GLU A 140 13.34 -17.74 3.71
C GLU A 140 14.19 -16.46 3.67
N TYR A 141 14.55 -15.95 2.48
CA TYR A 141 15.37 -14.75 2.33
C TYR A 141 14.56 -13.45 2.19
N THR A 142 13.23 -13.52 2.12
CA THR A 142 12.36 -12.35 1.87
C THR A 142 12.08 -11.54 3.14
N LEU A 143 12.38 -12.07 4.33
CA LEU A 143 12.09 -11.45 5.63
C LEU A 143 13.23 -10.60 6.24
N LYS A 144 14.29 -10.28 5.49
CA LYS A 144 15.36 -9.36 5.97
C LYS A 144 15.47 -8.10 5.10
N LYS A 145 14.51 -7.19 5.29
CA LYS A 145 14.72 -5.74 5.09
C LYS A 145 14.61 -5.01 6.43
N SER A 146 15.42 -5.41 7.39
CA SER A 146 15.97 -4.50 8.38
C SER A 146 17.45 -4.37 8.05
N LEU A 147 17.81 -3.28 7.37
CA LEU A 147 19.21 -2.85 7.29
C LEU A 147 19.72 -2.71 8.74
N PRO A 148 20.93 -3.19 9.07
CA PRO A 148 21.51 -2.87 10.37
C PRO A 148 21.70 -1.36 10.44
N ALA A 149 21.25 -0.76 11.55
CA ALA A 149 21.67 0.58 11.93
C ALA A 149 23.21 0.58 11.94
N LEU A 150 23.80 1.35 11.04
CA LEU A 150 25.22 1.67 11.12
C LEU A 150 25.37 2.65 12.28
N SER A 151 26.15 2.20 13.26
CA SER A 151 26.58 2.89 14.47
C SER A 151 27.23 4.23 14.21
#